data_AF-A0A7I8ES30-F1
#
_entry.id   AF-A0A7I8ES30-F1
#
_cell.length_a   1.000
_cell.length_b   1.000
_cell.length_c   1.000
_cell.angle_alpha   90.00
_cell.angle_beta   90.00
_cell.angle_gamma   90.00
#
_symmetry.space_group_name_H-M   'P 1'
#
loop_
_entity.id
_entity.type
_entity.pdbx_description
1 polymer ?
#
loop_
_entity_poly.entity_id
_entity_poly.type
_entity_poly.pdbx_seq_one_letter_code
_entity_poly.pdbx_strand_id
1 'polypeptide(L)'
;MMQKRTTPPPPLDITAFFPELAPLARRAVRLHPRRGPEPGPGESKVGGTFLWPANEPWPMCSVGHAQTEPRRRQDAELLRGEAGTWGPVNERNRGWYVNGSLSRGPDPMPTGQPHGAYVGVIQLRAADVPELGFPEGCDLFQLLWCPRDHDHEEYSYRGPECRVYWRQSSTISEVLKEQPVPAIFNPDYMPQVCQFIPERTQDYPDIFALPKELQYRIWSWEETEAAQGYIYGYGSHLGAAPGMKIGDNVDWIQDPWLPPVLPVSKRWSIY
;
A
#
# COMPACT_ATOMS: atom_id res chain seq x y z
N MET A 1 11.59 11.09 -20.89
CA MET A 1 11.47 11.76 -19.58
C MET A 1 10.13 11.37 -18.98
N MET A 2 10.06 10.97 -17.71
CA MET A 2 8.79 10.59 -17.07
C MET A 2 7.86 11.82 -16.95
N GLN A 3 6.59 11.67 -17.33
CA GLN A 3 5.62 12.76 -17.27
C GLN A 3 4.90 12.75 -15.92
N LYS A 4 4.79 13.93 -15.28
CA LYS A 4 4.05 14.07 -14.01
C LYS A 4 2.57 13.79 -14.27
N ARG A 5 2.00 12.87 -13.50
CA ARG A 5 0.55 12.67 -13.43
C ARG A 5 0.00 13.55 -12.32
N THR A 6 -1.12 14.16 -12.60
CA THR A 6 -1.88 14.96 -11.65
C THR A 6 -3.28 14.42 -11.53
N THR A 7 -3.86 14.63 -10.37
CA THR A 7 -5.25 14.35 -10.08
C THR A 7 -6.11 15.44 -10.71
N PRO A 8 -7.19 15.10 -11.43
CA PRO A 8 -8.19 16.09 -11.82
C PRO A 8 -8.73 16.82 -10.59
N PRO A 9 -9.06 18.12 -10.68
CA PRO A 9 -9.72 18.80 -9.55
C PRO A 9 -11.03 18.07 -9.18
N PRO A 10 -11.42 18.08 -7.90
CA PRO A 10 -12.71 17.53 -7.50
C PRO A 10 -13.85 18.16 -8.31
N PRO A 11 -14.91 17.40 -8.65
CA PRO A 11 -16.01 17.92 -9.47
C PRO A 11 -16.80 19.04 -8.77
N LEU A 12 -16.68 19.15 -7.45
CA LEU A 12 -17.32 20.17 -6.63
C LEU A 12 -16.47 20.52 -5.41
N ASP A 13 -16.67 21.73 -4.89
CA ASP A 13 -16.11 22.14 -3.60
C ASP A 13 -17.04 21.65 -2.48
N ILE A 14 -16.62 20.57 -1.82
CA ILE A 14 -17.42 19.96 -0.74
C ILE A 14 -17.57 20.89 0.47
N THR A 15 -16.65 21.84 0.65
CA THR A 15 -16.71 22.78 1.79
C THR A 15 -17.78 23.86 1.60
N ALA A 16 -18.27 24.06 0.38
CA ALA A 16 -19.44 24.91 0.13
C ALA A 16 -20.74 24.30 0.71
N PHE A 17 -20.80 22.97 0.80
CA PHE A 17 -21.94 22.23 1.37
C PHE A 17 -21.73 21.89 2.85
N PHE A 18 -20.48 21.60 3.24
CA PHE A 18 -20.09 21.24 4.60
C PHE A 18 -18.86 22.04 5.04
N PRO A 19 -19.04 23.31 5.46
CA PRO A 19 -17.94 24.18 5.87
C PRO A 19 -17.06 23.61 7.01
N GLU A 20 -17.63 22.71 7.81
CA GLU A 20 -16.94 22.01 8.90
C GLU A 20 -15.76 21.13 8.43
N LEU A 21 -15.70 20.80 7.14
CA LEU A 21 -14.59 20.07 6.53
C LEU A 21 -13.36 20.95 6.27
N ALA A 22 -13.55 22.26 6.06
CA ALA A 22 -12.45 23.18 5.76
C ALA A 22 -11.30 23.13 6.78
N PRO A 23 -11.53 23.18 8.12
CA PRO A 23 -10.45 23.05 9.10
C PRO A 23 -9.82 21.65 9.17
N LEU A 24 -10.47 20.63 8.60
CA LEU A 24 -10.00 19.24 8.59
C LEU A 24 -9.14 18.91 7.37
N ALA A 25 -9.04 19.82 6.41
CA ALA A 25 -8.24 19.62 5.22
C ALA A 25 -6.76 19.39 5.58
N ARG A 26 -6.13 18.36 5.01
CA ARG A 26 -4.70 18.06 5.21
C ARG A 26 -4.00 17.92 3.87
N ARG A 27 -2.68 18.13 3.89
CA ARG A 27 -1.84 17.89 2.73
C ARG A 27 -1.67 16.38 2.56
N ALA A 28 -1.81 15.92 1.32
CA ALA A 28 -1.47 14.57 0.92
C ALA A 28 -0.44 14.61 -0.21
N VAL A 29 0.39 13.58 -0.30
CA VAL A 29 1.31 13.37 -1.42
C VAL A 29 0.90 12.11 -2.15
N ARG A 30 0.35 12.26 -3.36
CA ARG A 30 -0.06 11.15 -4.22
C ARG A 30 1.12 10.69 -5.07
N LEU A 31 1.30 9.38 -5.16
CA LEU A 31 2.46 8.80 -5.85
C LEU A 31 2.15 8.44 -7.31
N HIS A 32 0.95 7.98 -7.67
CA HIS A 32 0.62 7.57 -9.05
C HIS A 32 1.66 6.63 -9.71
N PRO A 33 1.99 5.46 -9.13
CA PRO A 33 3.02 4.58 -9.66
C PRO A 33 2.71 4.13 -11.10
N ARG A 34 3.74 4.09 -11.94
CA ARG A 34 3.66 3.60 -13.32
C ARG A 34 4.78 2.64 -13.62
N ARG A 35 4.43 1.53 -14.28
CA ARG A 35 5.41 0.63 -14.87
C ARG A 35 6.32 1.39 -15.83
N GLY A 36 7.59 1.07 -15.80
CA GLY A 36 8.61 1.67 -16.65
C GLY A 36 9.95 1.00 -16.44
N PRO A 37 11.02 1.54 -17.05
CA PRO A 37 12.38 1.13 -16.71
C PRO A 37 12.62 1.26 -15.21
N GLU A 38 13.39 0.34 -14.66
CA GLU A 38 13.75 0.37 -13.25
C GLU A 38 14.58 1.63 -12.93
N PRO A 39 14.14 2.49 -11.98
CA PRO A 39 14.93 3.66 -11.60
C PRO A 39 16.20 3.23 -10.86
N GLY A 40 17.22 4.08 -10.84
CA GLY A 40 18.50 3.76 -10.20
C GLY A 40 18.36 3.48 -8.70
N PRO A 41 19.23 2.66 -8.07
CA PRO A 41 18.99 2.11 -6.73
C PRO A 41 18.66 3.12 -5.64
N GLY A 42 19.18 4.36 -5.70
CA GLY A 42 18.92 5.42 -4.73
C GLY A 42 17.67 6.28 -4.99
N GLU A 43 16.91 6.02 -6.06
CA GLU A 43 15.73 6.83 -6.41
C GLU A 43 14.45 6.36 -5.71
N SER A 44 13.47 7.25 -5.56
CA SER A 44 12.13 6.89 -5.10
C SER A 44 11.44 5.98 -6.13
N LYS A 45 10.92 4.83 -5.69
CA LYS A 45 10.38 3.77 -6.56
C LYS A 45 9.47 2.82 -5.79
N VAL A 46 8.62 2.09 -6.50
CA VAL A 46 7.95 0.87 -6.01
C VAL A 46 8.64 -0.34 -6.63
N GLY A 47 8.96 -1.34 -5.81
CA GLY A 47 9.68 -2.54 -6.24
C GLY A 47 11.07 -2.25 -6.82
N GLY A 48 11.69 -3.29 -7.41
CA GLY A 48 13.02 -3.20 -8.02
C GLY A 48 14.15 -3.30 -6.99
N THR A 49 15.34 -2.88 -7.40
CA THR A 49 16.58 -2.92 -6.62
C THR A 49 16.65 -1.73 -5.69
N PHE A 50 16.66 -1.99 -4.38
CA PHE A 50 16.71 -0.97 -3.35
C PHE A 50 18.15 -0.54 -3.08
N LEU A 51 18.34 0.66 -2.51
CA LEU A 51 19.64 1.08 -1.99
C LEU A 51 19.93 0.35 -0.67
N TRP A 52 20.32 -0.92 -0.79
CA TRP A 52 20.62 -1.79 0.35
C TRP A 52 22.14 -2.00 0.46
N PRO A 53 22.75 -1.85 1.65
CA PRO A 53 24.20 -2.02 1.81
C PRO A 53 24.64 -3.46 1.50
N ALA A 54 25.71 -3.64 0.72
CA ALA A 54 26.23 -4.97 0.37
C ALA A 54 26.73 -5.78 1.58
N ASN A 55 27.15 -5.09 2.65
CA ASN A 55 27.62 -5.69 3.89
C ASN A 55 26.50 -5.95 4.92
N GLU A 56 25.25 -5.61 4.61
CA GLU A 56 24.11 -5.84 5.49
C GLU A 56 23.28 -7.02 4.96
N PRO A 57 23.01 -8.05 5.77
CA PRO A 57 22.21 -9.18 5.32
C PRO A 57 20.78 -8.73 4.98
N TRP A 58 20.23 -9.27 3.90
CA TRP A 58 18.84 -9.03 3.54
C TRP A 58 17.90 -9.59 4.61
N PRO A 59 16.83 -8.88 5.01
CA PRO A 59 15.96 -9.34 6.08
C PRO A 59 15.18 -10.59 5.68
N MET A 60 15.07 -11.50 6.64
CA MET A 60 14.31 -12.74 6.53
C MET A 60 13.16 -12.75 7.53
N CYS A 61 12.01 -13.24 7.09
CA CYS A 61 10.82 -13.40 7.93
C CYS A 61 10.90 -14.70 8.71
N SER A 62 10.62 -14.60 10.01
CA SER A 62 10.56 -15.72 10.98
C SER A 62 9.22 -15.77 11.73
N VAL A 63 8.26 -14.95 11.30
CA VAL A 63 6.91 -14.87 11.88
C VAL A 63 6.05 -15.98 11.27
N GLY A 64 5.31 -16.72 12.10
CA GLY A 64 4.43 -17.80 11.64
C GLY A 64 3.47 -17.34 10.54
N HIS A 65 3.19 -18.23 9.61
CA HIS A 65 2.33 -17.97 8.45
C HIS A 65 1.06 -18.80 8.52
N ALA A 66 -0.06 -18.23 8.08
CA ALA A 66 -1.21 -19.02 7.66
C ALA A 66 -0.81 -19.80 6.40
N GLN A 67 -0.95 -21.13 6.40
CA GLN A 67 -0.61 -21.96 5.25
C GLN A 67 -1.61 -21.68 4.11
N THR A 68 -1.25 -20.88 3.12
CA THR A 68 -1.87 -20.93 1.79
C THR A 68 -0.95 -21.76 0.90
N GLU A 69 -1.50 -22.82 0.31
CA GLU A 69 -0.82 -23.83 -0.53
C GLU A 69 0.34 -23.25 -1.41
N PRO A 70 1.49 -23.94 -1.49
CA PRO A 70 2.66 -23.44 -2.21
C PRO A 70 2.41 -23.44 -3.72
N ARG A 71 2.21 -22.25 -4.34
CA ARG A 71 2.42 -22.11 -5.79
C ARG A 71 3.92 -22.26 -6.07
N ARG A 72 4.33 -23.36 -6.70
CA ARG A 72 5.73 -23.65 -7.01
C ARG A 72 6.20 -22.76 -8.16
N ARG A 73 7.52 -22.50 -8.26
CA ARG A 73 8.17 -21.78 -9.39
C ARG A 73 7.67 -22.22 -10.78
N GLN A 74 7.34 -23.51 -10.93
CA GLN A 74 6.86 -24.08 -12.19
C GLN A 74 5.48 -23.56 -12.63
N ASP A 75 4.65 -23.03 -11.71
CA ASP A 75 3.34 -22.48 -12.04
C ASP A 75 3.41 -21.00 -12.48
N ALA A 76 4.50 -20.29 -12.12
CA ALA A 76 4.65 -18.85 -12.38
C ALA A 76 5.13 -18.51 -13.81
N GLU A 77 5.75 -19.47 -14.52
CA GLU A 77 6.11 -19.32 -15.94
C GLU A 77 4.91 -19.57 -16.87
N LEU A 78 4.05 -20.54 -16.54
CA LEU A 78 2.77 -20.79 -17.22
C LEU A 78 1.83 -19.58 -17.14
N LEU A 79 1.68 -18.98 -15.95
CA LEU A 79 0.83 -17.79 -15.76
C LEU A 79 1.35 -16.54 -16.48
N ARG A 80 2.67 -16.43 -16.70
CA ARG A 80 3.27 -15.33 -17.48
C ARG A 80 3.00 -15.45 -18.98
N GLY A 81 2.88 -16.67 -19.50
CA GLY A 81 2.44 -16.93 -20.88
C GLY A 81 0.96 -16.59 -21.10
N GLU A 82 0.12 -16.79 -20.08
CA GLU A 82 -1.34 -16.59 -20.19
C GLU A 82 -1.81 -15.16 -19.88
N ALA A 83 -1.00 -14.34 -19.19
CA ALA A 83 -1.31 -12.92 -18.90
C ALA A 83 -1.54 -12.05 -20.16
N GLY A 84 -1.16 -12.53 -21.34
CA GLY A 84 -1.45 -11.89 -22.63
C GLY A 84 -2.86 -12.15 -23.20
N THR A 85 -3.65 -13.04 -22.58
CA THR A 85 -4.96 -13.48 -23.11
C THR A 85 -6.15 -13.24 -22.19
N TRP A 86 -5.94 -12.72 -20.97
CA TRP A 86 -7.05 -12.41 -20.06
C TRP A 86 -7.71 -11.08 -20.44
N GLY A 87 -8.83 -11.18 -21.17
CA GLY A 87 -9.81 -10.09 -21.31
C GLY A 87 -10.43 -9.69 -19.96
N PRO A 88 -11.33 -8.69 -19.94
CA PRO A 88 -11.84 -8.09 -18.71
C PRO A 88 -12.46 -9.12 -17.78
N VAL A 89 -12.13 -9.00 -16.49
CA VAL A 89 -12.61 -9.84 -15.39
C VAL A 89 -14.13 -9.91 -15.41
N ASN A 90 -14.70 -11.10 -15.59
CA ASN A 90 -16.13 -11.35 -15.46
C ASN A 90 -16.43 -12.10 -14.14
N GLU A 91 -17.64 -11.88 -13.62
CA GLU A 91 -18.13 -12.25 -12.28
C GLU A 91 -18.16 -13.77 -11.98
N ARG A 92 -17.58 -14.62 -12.83
CA ARG A 92 -17.52 -16.08 -12.67
C ARG A 92 -16.36 -16.60 -11.82
N ASN A 93 -15.45 -15.74 -11.34
CA ASN A 93 -14.33 -16.14 -10.48
C ASN A 93 -14.54 -15.86 -8.97
N ARG A 94 -15.78 -15.71 -8.50
CA ARG A 94 -16.10 -15.80 -7.06
C ARG A 94 -16.37 -17.24 -6.67
N GLY A 95 -15.36 -17.96 -6.19
CA GLY A 95 -15.61 -19.22 -5.50
C GLY A 95 -14.38 -20.00 -5.10
N TRP A 96 -14.06 -20.01 -3.81
CA TRP A 96 -13.43 -21.15 -3.12
C TRP A 96 -14.11 -21.35 -1.76
N TYR A 97 -15.35 -21.84 -1.78
CA TYR A 97 -15.89 -22.67 -0.71
C TYR A 97 -15.69 -24.12 -1.15
N VAL A 98 -14.72 -24.83 -0.56
CA VAL A 98 -14.53 -26.25 -0.87
C VAL A 98 -15.21 -27.09 0.21
N ASN A 99 -16.36 -27.64 -0.15
CA ASN A 99 -17.00 -28.85 0.39
C ASN A 99 -17.15 -28.98 1.92
N GLY A 100 -17.83 -28.04 2.59
CA GLY A 100 -18.69 -28.31 3.77
C GLY A 100 -18.09 -29.09 4.96
N SER A 101 -16.77 -29.23 5.03
CA SER A 101 -16.03 -29.98 6.03
C SER A 101 -14.85 -29.11 6.44
N LEU A 102 -14.82 -28.73 7.72
CA LEU A 102 -13.66 -28.11 8.37
C LEU A 102 -12.54 -29.16 8.42
N SER A 103 -11.87 -29.37 7.29
CA SER A 103 -10.59 -30.06 7.28
C SER A 103 -9.63 -29.15 8.03
N ARG A 104 -9.10 -29.64 9.16
CA ARG A 104 -8.06 -28.96 9.94
C ARG A 104 -6.94 -28.62 8.95
N GLY A 105 -6.74 -27.33 8.66
CA GLY A 105 -5.66 -26.88 7.81
C GLY A 105 -4.32 -27.40 8.35
N PRO A 106 -3.30 -27.58 7.50
CA PRO A 106 -1.98 -27.97 7.98
C PRO A 106 -1.48 -27.00 9.05
N ASP A 107 -0.80 -27.53 10.07
CA ASP A 107 -0.33 -26.74 11.20
C ASP A 107 0.55 -25.55 10.71
N PRO A 108 0.43 -24.37 11.34
CA PRO A 108 1.26 -23.22 11.01
C PRO A 108 2.74 -23.56 11.16
N MET A 109 3.59 -23.00 10.30
CA MET A 109 5.04 -23.21 10.42
C MET A 109 5.54 -22.72 11.80
N PRO A 110 6.52 -23.41 12.41
CA PRO A 110 7.05 -23.01 13.71
C PRO A 110 7.62 -21.58 13.65
N THR A 111 7.18 -20.73 14.57
CA THR A 111 7.73 -19.40 14.79
C THR A 111 9.22 -19.50 15.19
N GLY A 112 10.06 -18.62 14.64
CA GLY A 112 11.47 -18.49 15.06
C GLY A 112 12.51 -19.07 14.10
N GLN A 113 12.12 -19.79 13.05
CA GLN A 113 13.04 -20.16 11.96
C GLN A 113 12.79 -19.29 10.73
N PRO A 114 13.83 -18.68 10.12
CA PRO A 114 13.68 -17.90 8.89
C PRO A 114 13.13 -18.77 7.75
N HIS A 115 11.98 -18.39 7.19
CA HIS A 115 11.27 -19.21 6.19
C HIS A 115 10.84 -18.42 4.94
N GLY A 116 11.35 -17.20 4.75
CA GLY A 116 11.16 -16.44 3.50
C GLY A 116 11.87 -15.08 3.54
N ALA A 117 12.45 -14.67 2.42
CA ALA A 117 12.99 -13.31 2.29
C ALA A 117 11.83 -12.31 2.27
N TYR A 118 12.07 -11.12 2.82
CA TYR A 118 11.19 -9.98 2.57
C TYR A 118 11.35 -9.51 1.11
N VAL A 119 10.34 -8.85 0.55
CA VAL A 119 10.44 -8.15 -0.73
C VAL A 119 10.36 -6.63 -0.52
N GLY A 120 11.15 -5.87 -1.28
CA GLY A 120 11.13 -4.41 -1.27
C GLY A 120 9.86 -3.86 -1.91
N VAL A 121 9.02 -3.18 -1.12
CA VAL A 121 7.72 -2.64 -1.57
C VAL A 121 7.90 -1.24 -2.12
N ILE A 122 8.40 -0.32 -1.31
CA ILE A 122 8.61 1.07 -1.71
C ILE A 122 9.87 1.65 -1.07
N GLN A 123 10.57 2.47 -1.84
CA GLN A 123 11.67 3.30 -1.37
C GLN A 123 11.35 4.76 -1.68
N LEU A 124 11.64 5.65 -0.73
CA LEU A 124 11.32 7.07 -0.79
C LEU A 124 12.49 7.91 -0.29
N ARG A 125 12.88 8.92 -1.07
CA ARG A 125 13.85 9.94 -0.63
C ARG A 125 13.15 11.10 0.07
N ALA A 126 13.81 11.66 1.08
CA ALA A 126 13.36 12.86 1.76
C ALA A 126 13.20 14.06 0.83
N ALA A 127 14.05 14.18 -0.20
CA ALA A 127 13.93 15.24 -1.20
C ALA A 127 12.66 15.14 -2.04
N ASP A 128 12.13 13.93 -2.25
CA ASP A 128 10.95 13.70 -3.09
C ASP A 128 9.65 13.84 -2.27
N VAL A 129 9.68 13.47 -0.98
CA VAL A 129 8.50 13.39 -0.08
C VAL A 129 8.82 13.80 1.38
N PRO A 130 9.31 15.03 1.65
CA PRO A 130 9.66 15.46 3.00
C PRO A 130 8.50 15.37 4.00
N GLU A 131 7.25 15.40 3.52
CA GLU A 131 6.02 15.25 4.29
C GLU A 131 5.94 13.94 5.09
N LEU A 132 6.71 12.90 4.72
CA LEU A 132 6.78 11.64 5.47
C LEU A 132 7.42 11.80 6.87
N GLY A 133 8.22 12.85 7.09
CA GLY A 133 8.87 13.14 8.36
C GLY A 133 10.02 12.17 8.68
N PHE A 134 11.16 12.36 8.02
CA PHE A 134 12.33 11.50 8.20
C PHE A 134 13.01 11.75 9.56
N PRO A 135 13.49 10.70 10.26
CA PRO A 135 14.32 10.86 11.46
C PRO A 135 15.59 11.67 11.17
N GLU A 136 16.17 12.30 12.20
CA GLU A 136 17.41 13.05 12.08
C GLU A 136 18.53 12.19 11.47
N GLY A 137 19.27 12.78 10.53
CA GLY A 137 20.35 12.08 9.79
C GLY A 137 19.88 11.11 8.71
N CYS A 138 18.58 10.82 8.60
CA CYS A 138 18.03 9.95 7.57
C CYS A 138 17.43 10.75 6.41
N ASP A 139 17.72 10.32 5.18
CA ASP A 139 17.18 10.89 3.94
C ASP A 139 16.52 9.83 3.04
N LEU A 140 16.47 8.57 3.49
CA LEU A 140 15.91 7.44 2.76
C LEU A 140 15.01 6.60 3.66
N PHE A 141 13.82 6.29 3.15
CA PHE A 141 12.83 5.40 3.75
C PHE A 141 12.68 4.17 2.84
N GLN A 142 12.63 2.99 3.44
CA GLN A 142 12.38 1.74 2.75
C GLN A 142 11.34 0.92 3.53
N LEU A 143 10.30 0.48 2.83
CA LEU A 143 9.34 -0.49 3.32
C LEU A 143 9.55 -1.80 2.59
N LEU A 144 9.76 -2.85 3.38
CA LEU A 144 9.83 -4.23 2.95
C LEU A 144 8.66 -4.99 3.61
N TRP A 145 8.16 -6.03 2.97
CA TRP A 145 7.17 -6.92 3.60
C TRP A 145 7.43 -8.39 3.32
N CYS A 146 6.86 -9.28 4.14
CA CYS A 146 6.80 -10.68 3.80
C CYS A 146 5.65 -10.88 2.79
N PRO A 147 5.90 -11.45 1.61
CA PRO A 147 4.86 -11.57 0.58
C PRO A 147 3.99 -12.81 0.84
N ARG A 148 3.56 -13.02 2.08
CA ARG A 148 2.68 -14.11 2.51
C ARG A 148 1.73 -13.58 3.58
N ASP A 149 0.59 -14.26 3.74
CA ASP A 149 -0.36 -13.90 4.80
C ASP A 149 0.19 -14.26 6.18
N HIS A 150 0.17 -13.28 7.06
CA HIS A 150 0.31 -13.47 8.49
C HIS A 150 -1.03 -13.22 9.17
N ASP A 151 -1.32 -14.07 10.15
CA ASP A 151 -2.45 -13.90 11.04
C ASP A 151 -1.93 -13.30 12.34
N HIS A 152 -2.30 -12.05 12.59
CA HIS A 152 -1.96 -11.34 13.80
C HIS A 152 -3.22 -11.23 14.66
N GLU A 153 -3.55 -12.31 15.37
CA GLU A 153 -4.71 -12.40 16.25
C GLU A 153 -4.75 -11.27 17.28
N GLU A 154 -3.58 -10.89 17.83
CA GLU A 154 -3.44 -9.77 18.76
C GLU A 154 -4.01 -8.46 18.21
N TYR A 155 -3.95 -8.27 16.90
CA TYR A 155 -4.32 -7.04 16.22
C TYR A 155 -5.54 -7.20 15.30
N SER A 156 -6.19 -8.37 15.29
CA SER A 156 -7.25 -8.72 14.33
C SER A 156 -6.89 -8.35 12.88
N TYR A 157 -5.59 -8.47 12.55
CA TYR A 157 -5.03 -8.09 11.27
C TYR A 157 -4.57 -9.33 10.51
N ARG A 158 -5.03 -9.45 9.26
CA ARG A 158 -4.55 -10.45 8.33
C ARG A 158 -3.95 -9.77 7.12
N GLY A 159 -2.65 -9.96 6.92
CA GLY A 159 -1.91 -9.32 5.84
C GLY A 159 -0.41 -9.54 5.95
N PRO A 160 0.40 -8.81 5.17
CA PRO A 160 1.84 -9.00 5.14
C PRO A 160 2.53 -8.41 6.39
N GLU A 161 3.49 -9.15 6.94
CA GLU A 161 4.37 -8.65 7.99
C GLU A 161 5.30 -7.60 7.40
N CYS A 162 5.30 -6.39 7.95
CA CYS A 162 6.01 -5.23 7.40
C CYS A 162 7.29 -4.92 8.19
N ARG A 163 8.33 -4.46 7.49
CA ARG A 163 9.55 -3.90 8.09
C ARG A 163 9.91 -2.57 7.45
N VAL A 164 10.26 -1.61 8.30
CA VAL A 164 10.63 -0.26 7.91
C VAL A 164 12.10 -0.02 8.23
N TYR A 165 12.81 0.60 7.28
CA TYR A 165 14.19 1.02 7.44
C TYR A 165 14.31 2.50 7.12
N TRP A 166 14.95 3.24 8.03
CA TRP A 166 15.34 4.62 7.85
C TRP A 166 16.87 4.66 7.70
N ARG A 167 17.36 5.31 6.65
CA ARG A 167 18.78 5.27 6.29
C ARG A 167 19.29 6.64 5.89
N GLN A 168 20.61 6.80 6.04
CA GLN A 168 21.37 7.85 5.40
C GLN A 168 21.96 7.30 4.09
N SER A 169 21.42 7.73 2.95
CA SER A 169 21.77 7.22 1.63
C SER A 169 23.25 7.38 1.31
N SER A 170 23.88 8.47 1.78
CA SER A 170 25.29 8.78 1.55
C SER A 170 26.27 7.83 2.24
N THR A 171 25.84 7.06 3.24
CA THR A 171 26.71 6.09 3.92
C THR A 171 26.79 4.75 3.20
N ILE A 172 25.97 4.56 2.15
CA ILE A 172 25.89 3.31 1.38
C ILE A 172 26.76 3.44 0.13
N SER A 173 28.02 3.02 0.24
CA SER A 173 28.98 3.08 -0.88
C SER A 173 28.84 1.91 -1.86
N GLU A 174 28.47 0.73 -1.37
CA GLU A 174 28.29 -0.48 -2.15
C GLU A 174 26.89 -1.04 -1.99
N VAL A 175 26.19 -1.22 -3.11
CA VAL A 175 24.81 -1.72 -3.15
C VAL A 175 24.80 -3.23 -3.32
N LEU A 176 23.97 -3.92 -2.54
CA LEU A 176 23.65 -5.33 -2.75
C LEU A 176 22.91 -5.48 -4.08
N LYS A 177 23.63 -5.92 -5.11
CA LYS A 177 23.12 -6.03 -6.49
C LYS A 177 22.11 -7.17 -6.64
N GLU A 178 22.38 -8.31 -6.02
CA GLU A 178 21.52 -9.50 -6.08
C GLU A 178 20.66 -9.55 -4.82
N GLN A 179 19.48 -8.94 -4.89
CA GLN A 179 18.52 -8.94 -3.79
C GLN A 179 17.67 -10.21 -3.84
N PRO A 180 17.50 -10.94 -2.72
CA PRO A 180 16.77 -12.20 -2.71
C PRO A 180 15.34 -12.07 -3.22
N VAL A 181 14.96 -12.92 -4.16
CA VAL A 181 13.56 -13.11 -4.57
C VAL A 181 12.98 -14.24 -3.71
N PRO A 182 11.87 -14.02 -2.99
CA PRO A 182 11.24 -15.05 -2.17
C PRO A 182 10.88 -16.28 -3.01
N ALA A 183 11.18 -17.48 -2.51
CA ALA A 183 10.90 -18.72 -3.23
C ALA A 183 9.41 -19.11 -3.21
N ILE A 184 8.71 -18.72 -2.15
CA ILE A 184 7.28 -18.95 -1.92
C ILE A 184 6.66 -17.60 -1.57
N PHE A 185 5.63 -17.20 -2.32
CA PHE A 185 4.96 -15.92 -2.13
C PHE A 185 3.53 -15.94 -2.68
N ASN A 186 2.67 -15.06 -2.17
CA ASN A 186 1.41 -14.67 -2.79
C ASN A 186 1.71 -13.64 -3.90
N PRO A 187 1.33 -13.90 -5.16
CA PRO A 187 1.54 -12.94 -6.27
C PRO A 187 0.95 -11.55 -6.02
N ASP A 188 -0.13 -11.45 -5.25
CA ASP A 188 -0.79 -10.17 -4.96
C ASP A 188 0.06 -9.27 -4.04
N TYR A 189 1.01 -9.85 -3.30
CA TYR A 189 1.97 -9.12 -2.48
C TYR A 189 3.30 -8.87 -3.19
N MET A 190 3.43 -9.19 -4.48
CA MET A 190 4.64 -8.91 -5.23
C MET A 190 4.56 -7.52 -5.89
N PRO A 191 5.38 -6.56 -5.45
CA PRO A 191 5.38 -5.22 -6.03
C PRO A 191 5.90 -5.26 -7.46
N GLN A 192 5.23 -4.53 -8.34
CA GLN A 192 5.70 -4.30 -9.71
C GLN A 192 6.63 -3.10 -9.73
N VAL A 193 7.73 -3.22 -10.47
CA VAL A 193 8.67 -2.10 -10.67
C VAL A 193 7.93 -0.92 -11.27
N CYS A 194 7.79 0.14 -10.47
CA CYS A 194 7.14 1.37 -10.89
C CYS A 194 7.96 2.59 -10.47
N GLN A 195 7.88 3.60 -11.32
CA GLN A 195 8.39 4.93 -11.08
C GLN A 195 7.23 5.92 -10.89
N PHE A 196 7.52 7.04 -10.25
CA PHE A 196 6.52 8.09 -10.02
C PHE A 196 7.13 9.49 -9.87
N ILE A 197 6.28 10.51 -10.06
CA ILE A 197 6.57 11.89 -9.71
C ILE A 197 5.53 12.31 -8.66
N PRO A 198 5.93 12.59 -7.40
CA PRO A 198 4.98 12.91 -6.35
C PRO A 198 4.16 14.17 -6.65
N GLU A 199 2.85 14.10 -6.40
CA GLU A 199 1.91 15.19 -6.51
C GLU A 199 1.45 15.62 -5.11
N ARG A 200 1.56 16.92 -4.77
CA ARG A 200 0.96 17.46 -3.55
C ARG A 200 -0.48 17.84 -3.83
N THR A 201 -1.40 17.29 -3.05
CA THR A 201 -2.82 17.61 -3.07
C THR A 201 -3.27 17.99 -1.66
N GLN A 202 -4.51 18.45 -1.58
CA GLN A 202 -5.23 18.57 -0.32
C GLN A 202 -6.39 17.58 -0.36
N ASP A 203 -6.63 16.90 0.75
CA ASP A 203 -7.77 15.99 0.91
C ASP A 203 -8.37 16.15 2.31
N TYR A 204 -9.49 15.46 2.53
CA TYR A 204 -10.25 15.49 3.77
C TYR A 204 -10.25 14.11 4.43
N PRO A 205 -10.59 14.00 5.72
CA PRO A 205 -10.69 12.71 6.38
C PRO A 205 -11.69 11.80 5.66
N ASP A 206 -11.41 10.50 5.69
CA ASP A 206 -12.38 9.49 5.31
C ASP A 206 -13.70 9.67 6.08
N ILE A 207 -14.82 9.26 5.46
CA ILE A 207 -16.17 9.42 6.01
C ILE A 207 -16.26 8.85 7.43
N PHE A 208 -15.64 7.70 7.69
CA PHE A 208 -15.71 7.03 8.99
C PHE A 208 -14.89 7.73 10.08
N ALA A 209 -13.95 8.61 9.70
CA ALA A 209 -13.19 9.44 10.62
C ALA A 209 -13.90 10.75 11.02
N LEU A 210 -15.05 11.07 10.40
CA LEU A 210 -15.83 12.28 10.72
C LEU A 210 -16.79 12.06 11.91
N PRO A 211 -17.27 13.13 12.58
CA PRO A 211 -18.36 13.02 13.55
C PRO A 211 -19.63 12.41 12.93
N LYS A 212 -20.37 11.60 13.68
CA LYS A 212 -21.53 10.83 13.17
C LYS A 212 -22.59 11.72 12.52
N GLU A 213 -22.83 12.87 13.10
CA GLU A 213 -23.77 13.89 12.64
C GLU A 213 -23.35 14.45 11.27
N LEU A 214 -22.05 14.62 11.05
CA LEU A 214 -21.52 15.04 9.75
C LEU A 214 -21.59 13.87 8.74
N GLN A 215 -21.31 12.64 9.16
CA GLN A 215 -21.48 11.45 8.32
C GLN A 215 -22.92 11.35 7.77
N TYR A 216 -23.93 11.42 8.65
CA TYR A 216 -25.33 11.31 8.25
C TYR A 216 -25.78 12.44 7.31
N ARG A 217 -25.33 13.68 7.53
CA ARG A 217 -25.64 14.80 6.62
C ARG A 217 -25.01 14.61 5.25
N ILE A 218 -23.77 14.12 5.19
CA ILE A 218 -23.09 13.82 3.91
C ILE A 218 -23.84 12.71 3.17
N TRP A 219 -24.18 11.60 3.83
CA TRP A 219 -24.93 10.51 3.20
C TRP A 219 -26.31 10.95 2.69
N SER A 220 -27.05 11.73 3.49
CA SER A 220 -28.36 12.26 3.05
C SER A 220 -28.25 13.22 1.86
N TRP A 221 -27.18 14.02 1.82
CA TRP A 221 -26.88 14.88 0.67
C TRP A 221 -26.52 14.06 -0.56
N GLU A 222 -25.68 13.02 -0.44
CA GLU A 222 -25.35 12.11 -1.55
C GLU A 222 -26.58 11.42 -2.13
N GLU A 223 -27.51 10.95 -1.28
CA GLU A 223 -28.79 10.38 -1.72
C GLU A 223 -29.61 11.39 -2.53
N THR A 224 -29.60 12.66 -2.11
CA THR A 224 -30.31 13.76 -2.78
C THR A 224 -29.65 14.12 -4.13
N GLU A 225 -28.33 14.12 -4.21
CA GLU A 225 -27.58 14.35 -5.45
C GLU A 225 -27.75 13.18 -6.43
N ALA A 226 -27.72 11.94 -5.93
CA ALA A 226 -27.96 10.74 -6.72
C ALA A 226 -29.36 10.71 -7.34
N ALA A 227 -30.38 11.15 -6.60
CA ALA A 227 -31.74 11.29 -7.11
C ALA A 227 -31.85 12.34 -8.25
N GLN A 228 -30.92 13.29 -8.32
CA GLN A 228 -30.81 14.29 -9.39
C GLN A 228 -29.93 13.82 -10.57
N GLY A 229 -29.39 12.61 -10.52
CA GLY A 229 -28.56 12.02 -11.57
C GLY A 229 -27.06 12.27 -11.44
N TYR A 230 -26.60 12.82 -10.31
CA TYR A 230 -25.18 12.99 -10.03
C TYR A 230 -24.58 11.74 -9.37
N ILE A 231 -23.37 11.34 -9.77
CA ILE A 231 -22.76 10.05 -9.35
C ILE A 231 -21.47 10.28 -8.51
N TYR A 232 -21.24 11.50 -8.03
CA TYR A 232 -20.11 11.78 -7.17
C TYR A 232 -20.48 11.52 -5.70
N GLY A 233 -19.53 10.94 -4.96
CA GLY A 233 -19.67 10.64 -3.54
C GLY A 233 -18.44 11.12 -2.77
N TYR A 234 -18.65 11.48 -1.50
CA TYR A 234 -17.63 11.92 -0.57
C TYR A 234 -16.49 10.92 -0.48
N GLY A 235 -16.75 9.67 -0.12
CA GLY A 235 -15.69 8.67 0.05
C GLY A 235 -14.91 8.36 -1.24
N SER A 236 -15.52 8.53 -2.41
CA SER A 236 -14.91 8.16 -3.69
C SER A 236 -14.28 9.33 -4.45
N HIS A 237 -14.77 10.56 -4.25
CA HIS A 237 -14.42 11.71 -5.09
C HIS A 237 -14.02 12.97 -4.31
N LEU A 238 -14.47 13.15 -3.06
CA LEU A 238 -14.42 14.46 -2.38
C LEU A 238 -13.75 14.43 -0.99
N GLY A 239 -13.54 13.24 -0.42
CA GLY A 239 -13.00 13.01 0.90
C GLY A 239 -11.50 12.71 0.87
N ALA A 240 -11.12 11.53 1.35
CA ALA A 240 -9.74 11.07 1.32
C ALA A 240 -9.30 10.77 -0.12
N ALA A 241 -8.12 11.23 -0.54
CA ALA A 241 -7.62 10.92 -1.87
C ALA A 241 -7.36 9.41 -2.03
N PRO A 242 -7.80 8.76 -3.12
CA PRO A 242 -7.62 7.32 -3.29
C PRO A 242 -6.20 6.94 -3.77
N GLY A 243 -5.85 5.66 -3.61
CA GLY A 243 -4.61 5.06 -4.11
C GLY A 243 -3.38 5.32 -3.22
N MET A 244 -2.18 5.03 -3.74
CA MET A 244 -0.94 5.16 -2.97
C MET A 244 -0.62 6.62 -2.63
N LYS A 245 -0.62 6.94 -1.33
CA LYS A 245 -0.35 8.28 -0.83
C LYS A 245 0.34 8.32 0.53
N ILE A 246 0.94 9.46 0.81
CA ILE A 246 1.52 9.83 2.11
C ILE A 246 0.70 10.99 2.68
N GLY A 247 0.30 10.91 3.96
CA GLY A 247 -0.47 11.95 4.63
C GLY A 247 -1.50 11.40 5.62
N ASP A 248 -2.06 12.30 6.43
CA ASP A 248 -2.83 11.93 7.64
C ASP A 248 -4.26 11.45 7.39
N ASN A 249 -4.84 11.80 6.24
CA ASN A 249 -6.17 11.37 5.87
C ASN A 249 -6.08 10.01 5.19
N VAL A 250 -5.99 8.94 5.97
CA VAL A 250 -6.06 7.58 5.44
C VAL A 250 -7.40 7.41 4.74
N ASP A 251 -7.37 6.96 3.49
CA ASP A 251 -8.55 6.40 2.85
C ASP A 251 -8.74 5.02 3.50
N TRP A 252 -9.95 4.64 3.88
CA TRP A 252 -10.21 3.40 4.60
C TRP A 252 -11.16 2.54 3.77
N ILE A 253 -10.74 1.31 3.44
CA ILE A 253 -11.65 0.30 2.85
C ILE A 253 -12.31 -0.60 3.91
N GLN A 254 -11.93 -0.42 5.19
CA GLN A 254 -12.38 -1.15 6.38
C GLN A 254 -12.30 -0.21 7.61
N ASP A 255 -12.83 -0.60 8.77
CA ASP A 255 -12.74 0.21 9.99
C ASP A 255 -11.27 0.62 10.31
N PRO A 256 -11.05 1.85 10.81
CA PRO A 256 -9.72 2.41 11.01
C PRO A 256 -8.89 1.60 12.02
N TRP A 257 -7.77 1.04 11.56
CA TRP A 257 -6.75 0.41 12.42
C TRP A 257 -5.38 1.05 12.22
N LEU A 258 -4.74 1.44 13.33
CA LEU A 258 -3.44 2.13 13.34
C LEU A 258 -2.31 1.13 13.70
N PRO A 259 -1.27 0.98 12.87
CA PRO A 259 -0.11 0.16 13.24
C PRO A 259 0.63 0.80 14.43
N PRO A 260 1.03 0.03 15.45
CA PRO A 260 1.69 0.57 16.65
C PRO A 260 3.08 1.17 16.40
N VAL A 261 3.67 0.93 15.22
CA VAL A 261 5.03 1.37 14.85
C VAL A 261 5.08 2.73 14.15
N LEU A 262 3.95 3.39 13.92
CA LEU A 262 3.90 4.72 13.29
C LEU A 262 3.32 5.76 14.26
N PRO A 263 4.00 6.90 14.48
CA PRO A 263 3.39 8.02 15.17
C PRO A 263 2.07 8.42 14.51
N VAL A 264 1.08 8.83 15.30
CA VAL A 264 -0.27 9.23 14.83
C VAL A 264 -0.22 10.32 13.74
N SER A 265 0.88 11.07 13.65
CA SER A 265 1.19 12.13 12.67
C SER A 265 1.96 11.68 11.43
N LYS A 266 2.13 10.37 11.18
CA LYS A 266 2.88 9.81 10.05
C LYS A 266 2.13 8.64 9.42
N ARG A 267 0.96 8.93 8.85
CA ARG A 267 0.08 7.92 8.25
C ARG A 267 0.37 7.75 6.75
N TRP A 268 0.15 6.53 6.26
CA TRP A 268 0.26 6.19 4.84
C TRP A 268 -0.73 5.09 4.49
N SER A 269 -1.15 5.08 3.22
CA SER A 269 -1.98 4.02 2.64
C SER A 269 -1.32 3.53 1.36
N ILE A 270 -1.05 2.24 1.29
CA ILE A 270 -0.63 1.55 0.07
C ILE A 270 -1.82 0.66 -0.34
N TYR A 271 -2.38 0.96 -1.50
CA TYR A 271 -3.42 0.19 -2.18
C TYR A 271 -2.86 -0.38 -3.46
#